data_AF-A0A8X6TJ67-F1
#
_entry.id   AF-A0A8X6TJ67-F1
#
_cell.length_a   1.000
_cell.length_b   1.000
_cell.length_c   1.000
_cell.angle_alpha   90.00
_cell.angle_beta   90.00
_cell.angle_gamma   90.00
#
_symmetry.space_group_name_H-M   'P 1'
#
loop_
_entity.id
_entity.type
_entity.pdbx_description
1 polymer ?
#
loop_
_entity_poly.entity_id
_entity_poly.type
_entity_poly.pdbx_seq_one_letter_code
_entity_poly.pdbx_strand_id
1 'polypeptide(L)'
;MLDDLTQVRNFCEIDTSNPPFAPPSFPFTTNPAVHLNSDISDGTLQFLDIFFGDTLLEMTVAETNQYADRFIRNSNLQRNIRTRKREPKKKMKFKFLSL
;
A
#
# COMPACT_ATOMS: atom_id res chain seq x y z
N MET A 1 -10.24 27.21 19.17
CA MET A 1 -9.95 26.32 20.30
C MET A 1 -8.96 25.31 19.79
N LEU A 2 -7.69 25.49 20.13
CA LEU A 2 -6.61 24.57 19.77
C LEU A 2 -6.46 23.67 20.99
N ASP A 3 -6.99 22.45 20.89
CA ASP A 3 -6.91 21.47 21.97
C ASP A 3 -5.44 21.20 22.30
N ASP A 4 -5.10 21.42 23.55
CA ASP A 4 -3.74 21.40 24.08
C ASP A 4 -3.21 19.95 24.07
N LEU A 5 -2.54 19.58 22.98
CA LEU A 5 -1.92 18.27 22.78
C LEU A 5 -0.89 17.91 23.86
N THR A 6 -0.50 18.85 24.72
CA THR A 6 0.41 18.60 25.85
C THR A 6 -0.23 17.75 26.95
N GLN A 7 -1.56 17.76 27.11
CA GLN A 7 -2.26 16.90 28.08
C GLN A 7 -2.29 15.41 27.66
N VAL A 8 -2.08 15.11 26.37
CA VAL A 8 -2.17 13.72 25.86
C VAL A 8 -0.97 12.87 26.30
N ARG A 9 0.13 13.49 26.73
CA ARG A 9 1.36 12.80 27.15
C ARG A 9 1.65 12.98 28.64
N ASN A 10 0.72 12.55 29.48
CA ASN A 10 0.99 12.35 30.90
C ASN A 10 1.83 11.08 31.07
N PHE A 11 3.14 11.24 31.22
CA PHE A 11 4.02 10.16 31.65
C PHE A 11 3.96 10.09 33.19
N CYS A 12 3.66 8.91 33.74
CA CYS A 12 3.77 8.65 35.17
C CYS A 12 5.07 7.89 35.45
N GLU A 13 5.79 8.30 36.51
CA GLU A 13 6.91 7.55 37.04
C GLU A 13 6.41 6.20 37.57
N ILE A 14 7.06 5.10 37.19
CA ILE A 14 6.68 3.74 37.60
C ILE A 14 7.52 3.35 38.80
N ASP A 15 6.87 3.13 39.95
CA ASP A 15 7.50 2.52 41.11
C ASP A 15 7.76 1.02 40.83
N THR A 16 9.03 0.65 40.72
CA THR A 16 9.45 -0.73 40.48
C THR A 16 9.41 -1.61 41.74
N SER A 17 9.34 -1.00 42.92
CA SER A 17 9.21 -1.70 44.20
C SER A 17 7.77 -2.09 44.51
N ASN A 18 6.80 -1.38 43.92
CA ASN A 18 5.37 -1.65 44.04
C ASN A 18 4.64 -1.38 42.70
N PRO A 19 4.84 -2.25 41.69
CA PRO A 19 4.27 -2.04 40.36
C PRO A 19 2.73 -2.11 40.40
N PRO A 20 2.04 -1.31 39.58
CA PRO A 20 0.59 -1.40 39.46
C PRO A 20 0.18 -2.79 38.94
N PHE A 21 -1.02 -3.22 39.31
CA PHE A 21 -1.57 -4.48 38.80
C PHE A 21 -1.59 -4.46 37.26
N ALA A 22 -1.19 -5.59 36.66
CA ALA A 22 -1.24 -5.75 35.23
C ALA A 22 -2.68 -5.51 34.73
N PRO A 23 -2.86 -4.80 33.60
CA PRO A 23 -4.17 -4.62 33.02
C PRO A 23 -4.79 -5.99 32.71
N PRO A 24 -6.13 -6.11 32.71
CA PRO A 24 -6.81 -7.35 32.34
C PRO A 24 -6.30 -7.83 30.98
N SER A 25 -5.96 -9.11 30.88
CA SER A 25 -5.75 -9.72 29.57
C SER A 25 -7.10 -9.75 28.86
N PHE A 26 -7.14 -9.17 27.66
CA PHE A 26 -8.28 -9.34 26.76
C PHE A 26 -7.97 -10.53 25.86
N PRO A 27 -8.44 -11.76 26.18
CA PRO A 27 -8.26 -12.88 25.29
C PRO A 27 -9.03 -12.59 24.00
N PHE A 28 -8.35 -12.68 22.86
CA PHE A 28 -9.04 -12.75 21.58
C PHE A 28 -9.79 -14.08 21.54
N THR A 29 -11.10 -14.02 21.77
CA THR A 29 -11.99 -15.21 21.80
C THR A 29 -12.32 -15.72 20.39
N THR A 30 -12.02 -14.92 19.37
CA THR A 30 -12.29 -15.23 17.97
C THR A 30 -11.02 -15.70 17.29
N ASN A 31 -11.14 -16.71 16.42
CA ASN A 31 -10.07 -17.09 15.53
C ASN A 31 -9.90 -15.97 14.48
N PRO A 32 -8.74 -15.28 14.40
CA PRO A 32 -8.53 -14.27 13.39
C PRO A 32 -8.48 -14.96 12.02
N ALA A 33 -9.56 -14.83 11.25
CA ALA A 33 -9.68 -15.36 9.91
C ALA A 33 -10.15 -14.27 8.95
N VAL A 34 -9.55 -14.22 7.78
CA VAL A 34 -10.04 -13.39 6.68
C VAL A 34 -11.06 -14.23 5.91
N HIS A 35 -12.35 -13.87 6.04
CA HIS A 35 -13.42 -14.50 5.28
C HIS A 35 -13.46 -13.89 3.88
N LEU A 36 -12.83 -14.56 2.93
CA LEU A 36 -12.85 -14.16 1.53
C LEU A 36 -13.84 -15.02 0.77
N ASN A 37 -14.78 -14.38 0.08
CA ASN A 37 -15.69 -15.04 -0.86
C ASN A 37 -14.99 -15.25 -2.22
N SER A 38 -13.75 -15.73 -2.19
CA SER A 38 -12.93 -15.95 -3.39
C SER A 38 -12.74 -17.45 -3.58
N ASP A 39 -13.04 -17.94 -4.79
CA ASP A 39 -12.81 -19.33 -5.15
C ASP A 39 -11.30 -19.58 -5.30
N ILE A 40 -10.69 -20.16 -4.27
CA ILE A 40 -9.23 -20.35 -4.15
C ILE A 40 -8.70 -21.31 -5.24
N SER A 41 -9.58 -21.96 -6.00
CA SER A 41 -9.23 -22.92 -7.05
C SER A 41 -8.35 -22.35 -8.17
N ASP A 42 -8.39 -21.03 -8.39
CA ASP A 42 -7.65 -20.36 -9.49
C ASP A 42 -6.25 -19.84 -9.06
N GLY A 43 -5.84 -20.16 -7.82
CA GLY A 43 -4.49 -19.92 -7.32
C GLY A 43 -4.24 -18.57 -6.63
N THR A 44 -3.02 -18.38 -6.14
CA THR A 44 -2.64 -17.28 -5.23
C THR A 44 -2.79 -15.88 -5.83
N LEU A 45 -2.91 -15.76 -7.15
CA LEU A 45 -3.04 -14.45 -7.82
C LEU A 45 -4.39 -13.77 -7.56
N GLN A 46 -5.46 -14.49 -7.25
CA GLN A 46 -6.75 -13.87 -6.90
C GLN A 46 -6.67 -13.03 -5.62
N PHE A 47 -5.77 -13.38 -4.69
CA PHE A 47 -5.57 -12.56 -3.49
C PHE A 47 -5.01 -11.19 -3.84
N LEU A 48 -4.31 -11.05 -4.97
CA LEU A 48 -3.78 -9.78 -5.42
C LEU A 48 -4.91 -8.85 -5.87
N ASP A 49 -5.98 -9.37 -6.47
CA ASP A 49 -7.16 -8.60 -6.88
C ASP A 49 -7.87 -7.93 -5.68
N ILE A 50 -7.80 -8.55 -4.50
CA ILE A 50 -8.37 -8.00 -3.25
C ILE A 50 -7.70 -6.68 -2.89
N PHE A 51 -6.38 -6.59 -3.07
CA PHE A 51 -5.59 -5.41 -2.70
C PHE A 51 -5.38 -4.45 -3.87
N PHE A 52 -5.44 -4.96 -5.11
CA PHE A 52 -5.19 -4.22 -6.34
C PHE A 52 -6.43 -4.23 -7.23
N GLY A 53 -7.49 -3.57 -6.77
CA GLY A 53 -8.70 -3.39 -7.56
C GLY A 53 -8.48 -2.56 -8.83
N ASP A 54 -9.46 -2.60 -9.74
CA ASP A 54 -9.40 -1.96 -11.05
C ASP A 54 -9.04 -0.47 -10.97
N THR A 55 -9.61 0.27 -10.03
CA THR A 55 -9.32 1.70 -9.83
C THR A 55 -7.85 1.97 -9.53
N LEU A 56 -7.22 1.15 -8.68
CA LEU A 56 -5.80 1.32 -8.33
C LEU A 56 -4.89 1.00 -9.54
N LEU A 57 -5.24 -0.05 -10.29
CA LEU A 57 -4.53 -0.42 -11.51
C LEU A 57 -4.65 0.67 -12.58
N GLU A 58 -5.84 1.25 -12.77
CA GLU A 58 -6.08 2.35 -13.69
C GLU A 58 -5.30 3.61 -13.32
N MET A 59 -5.31 4.00 -12.04
CA MET A 59 -4.51 5.13 -11.54
C MET A 59 -3.02 4.89 -11.80
N THR A 60 -2.53 3.67 -11.55
CA THR A 60 -1.13 3.32 -11.78
C THR A 60 -0.77 3.43 -13.27
N VAL A 61 -1.64 2.97 -14.16
CA VAL A 61 -1.46 3.11 -15.62
C VAL A 61 -1.42 4.59 -16.02
N ALA A 62 -2.37 5.38 -15.53
CA ALA A 62 -2.48 6.80 -15.84
C ALA A 62 -1.22 7.56 -15.39
N GLU A 63 -0.81 7.41 -14.14
CA GLU A 63 0.38 8.07 -13.58
C GLU A 63 1.66 7.62 -14.30
N THR A 64 1.80 6.32 -14.59
CA THR A 64 2.98 5.80 -15.28
C THR A 64 3.09 6.34 -16.72
N ASN A 65 1.96 6.45 -17.42
CA ASN A 65 1.93 7.02 -18.76
C ASN A 65 2.23 8.53 -18.70
N GLN A 66 1.64 9.25 -17.75
CA GLN A 66 1.89 10.67 -17.54
C GLN A 66 3.36 10.96 -17.20
N TYR A 67 3.97 10.14 -16.34
CA TYR A 67 5.38 10.22 -16.03
C TYR A 67 6.25 10.00 -17.27
N ALA A 68 5.94 8.98 -18.09
CA ALA A 68 6.68 8.71 -19.31
C ALA A 68 6.63 9.90 -20.29
N ASP A 69 5.47 10.52 -20.44
CA ASP A 69 5.29 11.71 -21.28
C ASP A 69 6.10 12.90 -20.75
N ARG A 70 6.02 13.17 -19.43
CA ARG A 70 6.81 14.23 -18.78
C ARG A 70 8.30 13.96 -18.91
N PHE A 71 8.73 12.72 -18.72
CA PHE A 71 10.13 12.30 -18.86
C PHE A 71 10.62 12.60 -20.27
N ILE A 72 9.92 12.13 -21.30
CA ILE A 72 10.31 12.38 -22.71
C ILE A 72 10.39 13.88 -23.00
N ARG A 73 9.40 14.67 -22.55
CA ARG A 73 9.35 16.13 -22.80
C ARG A 73 10.47 16.89 -22.09
N ASN A 74 10.77 16.53 -20.83
CA ASN A 74 11.72 17.26 -19.99
C ASN A 74 13.16 16.75 -20.13
N SER A 75 13.33 15.53 -20.64
CA SER A 75 14.63 14.98 -20.91
C SER A 75 15.20 15.64 -22.16
N ASN A 76 16.32 16.34 -22.02
CA ASN A 76 17.19 16.71 -23.14
C ASN A 76 17.88 15.44 -23.68
N LEU A 77 17.11 14.38 -23.99
CA LEU A 77 17.62 13.16 -24.59
C LEU A 77 18.22 13.59 -25.93
N GLN A 78 19.53 13.78 -25.89
CA GLN A 78 20.36 13.91 -27.08
C GLN A 78 19.92 12.79 -28.02
N ARG A 79 19.73 13.16 -29.29
CA ARG A 79 19.23 12.37 -30.44
C ARG A 79 19.84 10.95 -30.57
N ASN A 80 20.86 10.62 -29.79
CA ASN A 80 21.62 9.37 -29.80
C ASN A 80 21.13 8.29 -28.81
N ILE A 81 20.18 8.56 -27.92
CA ILE A 81 19.55 7.47 -27.15
C ILE A 81 18.46 6.88 -28.03
N ARG A 82 18.67 5.63 -28.50
CA ARG A 82 17.63 4.84 -29.17
C ARG A 82 16.53 4.52 -28.17
N THR A 83 15.65 5.48 -27.93
CA THR A 83 14.38 5.24 -27.25
C THR A 83 13.57 4.33 -28.17
N ARG A 84 13.43 3.05 -27.79
CA ARG A 84 12.41 2.21 -28.42
C ARG A 84 11.08 2.94 -28.27
N LYS A 85 10.33 3.10 -29.36
CA LYS A 85 9.00 3.72 -29.31
C LYS A 85 8.20 3.03 -28.20
N ARG A 86 7.86 3.79 -27.15
CA ARG A 86 7.07 3.29 -26.03
C ARG A 86 5.61 3.39 -26.42
N GLU A 87 4.89 2.26 -26.33
CA GLU A 87 3.44 2.28 -26.47
C GLU A 87 2.79 2.57 -25.11
N PRO A 88 1.73 3.40 -25.08
CA PRO A 88 0.98 3.65 -23.86
C PRO A 88 0.34 2.35 -23.38
N LYS A 89 0.42 2.09 -22.08
CA LYS A 89 -0.27 0.94 -21.49
C LYS A 89 -1.77 1.21 -21.55
N LYS A 90 -2.53 0.34 -22.22
CA LYS A 90 -3.99 0.46 -22.38
C LYS A 90 -4.78 -0.25 -21.28
N LYS A 91 -4.23 -1.32 -20.71
CA LYS A 91 -4.78 -2.09 -19.59
C LYS A 91 -3.63 -2.70 -18.78
N MET A 92 -3.75 -2.67 -17.46
CA MET A 92 -2.78 -3.34 -16.58
C MET A 92 -3.17 -4.80 -16.41
N LYS A 93 -2.19 -5.70 -16.49
CA LYS A 93 -2.29 -7.08 -16.05
C LYS A 93 -1.16 -7.30 -15.06
N PHE A 94 -1.37 -8.08 -14.00
CA PHE A 94 -0.39 -8.31 -12.92
C PHE A 94 0.99 -8.84 -13.35
N LYS A 95 1.19 -9.17 -14.63
CA LYS A 95 2.47 -9.55 -15.23
C LYS A 95 3.62 -8.56 -15.00
N PHE A 96 3.37 -7.31 -14.61
CA PHE A 96 4.44 -6.36 -14.25
C PHE A 96 4.88 -6.47 -12.77
N LEU A 97 4.10 -7.12 -11.92
CA LEU A 97 4.41 -7.37 -10.50
C LEU A 97 5.20 -8.67 -10.31
N SER A 98 5.13 -9.60 -11.28
CA SER A 98 6.04 -10.73 -11.35
C SER A 98 7.36 -10.27 -11.96
N LEU A 99 8.31 -9.88 -11.10
CA LEU A 99 9.71 -9.57 -11.46
C LEU A 99 10.47 -10.84 -11.88
#